data_AF-A0A3B1DNC6-F1
#
_entry.id   AF-A0A3B1DNC6-F1
#
_cell.length_a   1.000
_cell.length_b   1.000
_cell.length_c   1.000
_cell.angle_alpha   90.00
_cell.angle_beta   90.00
_cell.angle_gamma   90.00
#
_symmetry.space_group_name_H-M   'P 1'
#
loop_
_entity.id
_entity.type
_entity.pdbx_description
1 polymer ?
#
loop_
_entity_poly.entity_id
_entity_poly.type
_entity_poly.pdbx_seq_one_letter_code
_entity_poly.pdbx_strand_id
1 'polypeptide(L)'
;MSTPPETSDSARSFLLFLGGLCVLVVAGVVLGSVFFGPPTLKQYDRSTPDALLEAARDMVVNGDAERLHELLYTDSDEMEALYARLGWVLGHLQDLAVAINDRFPEEVAAAREKAEAEARAGRGMSLFEQFGMGARRARRGSSSAGEGSRFNALVQTIATDPYAWLTAAEGRLRYVEIDDERVAVLWDDKPVFPPFGLVMRQDQGQWSVVLPLHNIPWLSSYMPQTPEEYSIWGSLLQMVDNVLVDLEADVGEGRLHSLDALARATGEKAVVPMGMGMIAYDRALKDRRKREREAREAAKAGKDGGG
;
A
#
# COMPACT_ATOMS: atom_id res chain seq x y z
N MET A 1 -79.74 -5.84 -14.69
CA MET A 1 -79.33 -4.42 -14.59
C MET A 1 -77.97 -4.44 -13.92
N SER A 2 -76.89 -4.33 -14.71
CA SER A 2 -75.51 -4.44 -14.22
C SER A 2 -74.84 -3.09 -14.46
N THR A 3 -74.41 -2.44 -13.39
CA THR A 3 -73.60 -1.22 -13.43
C THR A 3 -72.12 -1.60 -13.62
N PRO A 4 -71.37 -0.90 -14.49
CA PRO A 4 -69.93 -1.14 -14.65
C PRO A 4 -69.12 -0.57 -13.47
N PRO A 5 -67.95 -1.14 -13.16
CA PRO A 5 -67.11 -0.69 -12.06
C PRO A 5 -66.30 0.56 -12.41
N GLU A 6 -66.34 1.56 -11.51
CA GLU A 6 -65.42 2.71 -11.48
C GLU A 6 -64.00 2.23 -11.17
N THR A 7 -63.10 2.25 -12.16
CA THR A 7 -61.67 1.92 -11.96
C THR A 7 -60.72 3.04 -12.41
N SER A 8 -61.22 4.23 -12.73
CA SER A 8 -60.40 5.28 -13.37
C SER A 8 -59.65 6.23 -12.42
N ASP A 9 -60.04 6.36 -11.15
CA ASP A 9 -59.48 7.41 -10.26
C ASP A 9 -58.23 6.99 -9.48
N SER A 10 -58.05 5.69 -9.24
CA SER A 10 -56.89 5.16 -8.50
C SER A 10 -55.59 5.29 -9.32
N ALA A 11 -55.65 5.03 -10.63
CA ALA A 11 -54.48 5.11 -11.50
C ALA A 11 -53.93 6.54 -11.66
N ARG A 12 -54.81 7.56 -11.68
CA ARG A 12 -54.41 8.97 -11.76
C ARG A 12 -53.77 9.46 -10.46
N SER A 13 -54.32 9.04 -9.32
CA SER A 13 -53.78 9.37 -8.00
C SER A 13 -52.40 8.75 -7.78
N PHE A 14 -52.18 7.52 -8.27
CA PHE A 14 -50.89 6.84 -8.18
C PHE A 14 -49.81 7.50 -9.05
N LEU A 15 -50.16 7.90 -10.29
CA LEU A 15 -49.22 8.58 -11.18
C LEU A 15 -48.82 9.98 -10.69
N LEU A 16 -49.74 10.72 -10.07
CA LEU A 16 -49.43 12.03 -9.47
C LEU A 16 -48.53 11.88 -8.23
N PHE A 17 -48.73 10.84 -7.43
CA PHE A 17 -47.87 10.54 -6.28
C PHE A 17 -46.45 10.15 -6.72
N LEU A 18 -46.32 9.32 -7.76
CA LEU A 18 -45.03 8.93 -8.32
C LEU A 18 -44.29 10.14 -8.94
N GLY A 19 -45.01 11.01 -9.63
CA GLY A 19 -44.48 12.26 -10.19
C GLY A 19 -43.96 13.21 -9.11
N GLY A 20 -44.70 13.39 -8.01
CA GLY A 20 -44.27 14.20 -6.88
C GLY A 20 -43.04 13.65 -6.15
N LEU A 21 -42.96 12.32 -5.99
CA LEU A 21 -41.81 11.65 -5.38
C LEU A 21 -40.53 11.83 -6.22
N CYS A 22 -40.62 11.67 -7.54
CA CYS A 22 -39.48 11.88 -8.43
C CYS A 22 -38.96 13.32 -8.38
N VAL A 23 -39.85 14.32 -8.33
CA VAL A 23 -39.45 15.73 -8.23
C VAL A 23 -38.75 16.03 -6.90
N LEU A 24 -39.22 15.44 -5.79
CA LEU A 24 -38.57 15.60 -4.47
C LEU A 24 -37.20 14.93 -4.41
N VAL A 25 -37.04 13.74 -4.98
CA VAL A 25 -35.73 13.04 -5.03
C VAL A 25 -34.74 13.83 -5.88
N VAL A 26 -35.15 14.32 -7.06
CA VAL A 26 -34.28 15.12 -7.93
C VAL A 26 -33.92 16.46 -7.26
N ALA A 27 -34.88 17.13 -6.62
CA ALA A 27 -34.61 18.37 -5.89
C ALA A 27 -33.67 18.14 -4.70
N GLY A 28 -33.81 17.02 -3.98
CA GLY A 28 -32.91 16.63 -2.89
C GLY A 28 -31.48 16.35 -3.36
N VAL A 29 -31.31 15.67 -4.50
CA VAL A 29 -30.00 15.39 -5.09
C VAL A 29 -29.31 16.67 -5.59
N VAL A 30 -30.06 17.59 -6.20
CA VAL A 30 -29.54 18.88 -6.70
C VAL A 30 -29.19 19.83 -5.55
N LEU A 31 -30.01 19.90 -4.50
CA LEU A 31 -29.69 20.70 -3.31
C LEU A 31 -28.52 20.11 -2.53
N GLY A 32 -28.42 18.78 -2.46
CA GLY A 32 -27.27 18.09 -1.88
C GLY A 32 -25.95 18.43 -2.58
N SER A 33 -25.91 18.42 -3.91
CA SER A 33 -24.68 18.70 -4.67
C SER A 33 -24.25 20.17 -4.67
N VAL A 34 -25.17 21.11 -4.44
CA VAL A 34 -24.87 22.55 -4.33
C VAL A 34 -24.36 22.93 -2.94
N PHE A 35 -24.86 22.29 -1.87
CA PHE A 35 -24.42 22.58 -0.50
C PHE A 35 -23.24 21.71 -0.04
N PHE A 36 -23.14 20.48 -0.55
CA PHE A 36 -22.02 19.58 -0.35
C PHE A 36 -21.30 19.43 -1.69
N GLY A 37 -20.66 20.51 -2.13
CA GLY A 37 -19.74 20.46 -3.27
C GLY A 37 -18.78 19.27 -3.13
N PRO A 38 -18.24 18.73 -4.23
CA PRO A 38 -17.31 17.61 -4.16
C PRO A 38 -16.26 17.94 -3.10
N PRO A 39 -16.00 17.03 -2.13
CA PRO A 39 -15.08 17.32 -1.05
C PRO A 39 -13.80 17.86 -1.67
N THR A 40 -13.42 19.09 -1.32
CA THR A 40 -12.17 19.67 -1.80
C THR A 40 -11.08 18.69 -1.42
N LEU A 41 -10.47 18.05 -2.41
CA LEU A 41 -9.39 17.08 -2.19
C LEU A 41 -8.37 17.74 -1.27
N LYS A 42 -8.24 17.20 -0.05
CA LYS A 42 -7.39 17.77 0.99
C LYS A 42 -5.96 17.81 0.47
N GLN A 43 -5.43 18.99 0.15
CA GLN A 43 -4.04 19.07 -0.29
C GLN A 43 -3.13 18.96 0.93
N TYR A 44 -2.21 18.02 0.87
CA TYR A 44 -1.19 17.84 1.90
C TYR A 44 0.01 18.70 1.56
N ASP A 45 0.52 19.46 2.53
CA ASP A 45 1.68 20.33 2.33
C ASP A 45 2.94 19.49 2.17
N ARG A 46 3.70 19.75 1.11
CA ARG A 46 5.00 19.13 0.83
C ARG A 46 6.05 20.18 0.47
N SER A 47 5.84 21.42 0.89
CA SER A 47 6.72 22.56 0.58
C SER A 47 8.09 22.48 1.26
N THR A 48 8.18 21.74 2.37
CA THR A 48 9.41 21.51 3.14
C THR A 48 9.60 20.04 3.48
N PRO A 49 10.82 19.58 3.82
CA PRO A 49 11.06 18.24 4.34
C PRO A 49 10.19 17.89 5.55
N ASP A 50 10.04 18.83 6.48
CA ASP A 50 9.21 18.65 7.68
C ASP A 50 7.72 18.52 7.32
N ALA A 51 7.22 19.38 6.43
CA ALA A 51 5.85 19.31 5.95
C ALA A 51 5.54 17.98 5.26
N LEU A 52 6.49 17.42 4.50
CA LEU A 52 6.34 16.10 3.88
C LEU A 52 6.16 14.96 4.90
N LEU A 53 6.96 14.98 5.98
CA LEU A 53 6.85 13.97 7.05
C LEU A 53 5.55 14.12 7.83
N GLU A 54 5.14 15.37 8.09
CA GLU A 54 3.85 15.70 8.69
C GLU A 54 2.68 15.25 7.80
N ALA A 55 2.75 15.50 6.50
CA ALA A 55 1.77 15.03 5.52
C ALA A 55 1.60 13.51 5.56
N ALA A 56 2.70 12.73 5.63
CA ALA A 56 2.64 11.27 5.73
C ALA A 56 1.86 10.80 6.97
N ARG A 57 2.13 11.43 8.11
CA ARG A 57 1.42 11.15 9.37
C ARG A 57 -0.05 11.53 9.24
N ASP A 58 -0.32 12.74 8.75
CA ASP A 58 -1.69 13.24 8.66
C ASP A 58 -2.52 12.40 7.70
N MET A 59 -1.97 11.94 6.57
CA MET A 59 -2.64 10.98 5.67
C MET A 59 -3.12 9.74 6.42
N VAL A 60 -2.25 9.12 7.23
CA VAL A 60 -2.64 7.96 8.03
C VAL A 60 -3.69 8.34 9.08
N VAL A 61 -3.47 9.39 9.87
CA VAL A 61 -4.39 9.79 10.94
C VAL A 61 -5.79 10.12 10.40
N ASN A 62 -5.87 10.67 9.19
CA ASN A 62 -7.14 11.03 8.56
C ASN A 62 -7.85 9.87 7.85
N GLY A 63 -7.24 8.68 7.76
CA GLY A 63 -7.80 7.58 6.98
C GLY A 63 -7.48 7.63 5.47
N ASP A 64 -6.53 8.48 5.06
CA ASP A 64 -6.13 8.69 3.66
C ASP A 64 -4.83 7.93 3.33
N ALA A 65 -4.56 6.76 3.92
CA ALA A 65 -3.30 6.03 3.67
C ALA A 65 -3.10 5.66 2.19
N GLU A 66 -4.18 5.59 1.41
CA GLU A 66 -4.14 5.42 -0.04
C GLU A 66 -3.33 6.49 -0.77
N ARG A 67 -3.18 7.67 -0.16
CA ARG A 67 -2.46 8.82 -0.73
C ARG A 67 -0.99 8.87 -0.35
N LEU A 68 -0.51 7.94 0.49
CA LEU A 68 0.91 7.86 0.85
C LEU A 68 1.82 7.70 -0.38
N HIS A 69 1.32 7.11 -1.47
CA HIS A 69 2.06 6.99 -2.71
C HIS A 69 2.40 8.34 -3.36
N GLU A 70 1.60 9.39 -3.12
CA GLU A 70 1.86 10.75 -3.61
C GLU A 70 3.13 11.34 -2.99
N LEU A 71 3.58 10.80 -1.85
CA LEU A 71 4.80 11.24 -1.19
C LEU A 71 6.05 10.60 -1.78
N LEU A 72 5.91 9.66 -2.71
CA LEU A 72 7.02 8.96 -3.33
C LEU A 72 7.46 9.68 -4.61
N TYR A 73 8.77 9.80 -4.78
CA TYR A 73 9.35 10.28 -6.03
C TYR A 73 9.18 9.22 -7.13
N THR A 74 8.74 9.64 -8.30
CA THR A 74 8.60 8.80 -9.51
C THR A 74 9.48 9.34 -10.63
N ASP A 75 10.03 8.45 -11.45
CA ASP A 75 10.89 8.82 -12.58
C ASP A 75 10.23 8.61 -13.95
N SER A 76 9.03 8.03 -13.97
CA SER A 76 8.30 7.63 -15.16
C SER A 76 6.80 7.49 -14.87
N ASP A 77 5.97 7.67 -15.90
CA ASP A 77 4.52 7.53 -15.82
C ASP A 77 4.12 6.10 -15.41
N GLU A 78 4.88 5.08 -15.84
CA GLU A 78 4.64 3.70 -15.43
C GLU A 78 4.91 3.46 -13.94
N MET A 79 5.95 4.10 -13.38
CA MET A 79 6.24 4.04 -11.95
C MET A 79 5.16 4.76 -11.15
N GLU A 80 4.71 5.92 -11.61
CA GLU A 80 3.60 6.65 -11.00
C GLU A 80 2.32 5.81 -10.98
N ALA A 81 1.95 5.21 -12.11
CA ALA A 81 0.79 4.33 -12.19
C ALA A 81 0.92 3.10 -11.28
N LEU A 82 2.13 2.55 -11.12
CA LEU A 82 2.38 1.45 -10.19
C LEU A 82 2.23 1.91 -8.74
N TYR A 83 2.76 3.08 -8.38
CA TYR A 83 2.66 3.64 -7.04
C TYR A 83 1.23 4.03 -6.69
N ALA A 84 0.45 4.55 -7.63
CA ALA A 84 -0.98 4.79 -7.43
C ALA A 84 -1.74 3.49 -7.06
N ARG A 85 -1.41 2.37 -7.71
CA ARG A 85 -1.96 1.04 -7.33
C ARG A 85 -1.48 0.59 -5.95
N LEU A 86 -0.22 0.85 -5.61
CA LEU A 86 0.28 0.62 -4.25
C LEU A 86 -0.50 1.45 -3.23
N GLY A 87 -0.90 2.67 -3.60
CA GLY A 87 -1.83 3.51 -2.85
C GLY A 87 -3.07 2.74 -2.42
N TRP A 88 -3.83 2.16 -3.35
CA TRP A 88 -5.03 1.37 -3.01
C TRP A 88 -4.75 0.24 -2.03
N VAL A 89 -3.64 -0.49 -2.21
CA VAL A 89 -3.21 -1.54 -1.28
C VAL A 89 -2.98 -0.98 0.13
N LEU A 90 -2.36 0.20 0.24
CA LEU A 90 -2.15 0.88 1.52
C LEU A 90 -3.46 1.35 2.15
N GLY A 91 -4.41 1.83 1.35
CA GLY A 91 -5.77 2.17 1.78
C GLY A 91 -6.51 0.98 2.39
N HIS A 92 -6.67 -0.10 1.62
CA HIS A 92 -7.37 -1.31 2.12
C HIS A 92 -6.62 -1.99 3.28
N LEU A 93 -5.30 -1.85 3.36
CA LEU A 93 -4.55 -2.30 4.54
C LEU A 93 -4.93 -1.48 5.79
N GLN A 94 -5.20 -0.18 5.64
CA GLN A 94 -5.72 0.66 6.71
C GLN A 94 -7.12 0.22 7.13
N ASP A 95 -8.01 0.01 6.16
CA ASP A 95 -9.39 -0.41 6.41
C ASP A 95 -9.45 -1.76 7.12
N LEU A 96 -8.63 -2.72 6.66
CA LEU A 96 -8.47 -4.01 7.34
C LEU A 96 -7.99 -3.83 8.79
N ALA A 97 -7.02 -2.94 9.03
CA ALA A 97 -6.54 -2.68 10.39
C ALA A 97 -7.64 -2.09 11.28
N VAL A 98 -8.45 -1.16 10.76
CA VAL A 98 -9.62 -0.62 11.49
C VAL A 98 -10.61 -1.75 11.82
N ALA A 99 -10.99 -2.56 10.83
CA ALA A 99 -11.91 -3.68 11.02
C ALA A 99 -11.41 -4.68 12.07
N ILE A 100 -10.10 -4.97 12.08
CA ILE A 100 -9.45 -5.83 13.07
C ILE A 100 -9.50 -5.21 14.47
N ASN A 101 -9.19 -3.93 14.61
CA ASN A 101 -9.23 -3.22 15.89
C ASN A 101 -10.65 -3.21 16.48
N ASP A 102 -11.66 -2.99 15.64
CA ASP A 102 -13.07 -3.00 16.03
C ASP A 102 -13.54 -4.39 16.45
N ARG A 103 -13.09 -5.43 15.74
CA ARG A 103 -13.55 -6.81 15.95
C ARG A 103 -12.80 -7.56 17.05
N PHE A 104 -11.49 -7.34 17.18
CA PHE A 104 -10.61 -8.08 18.08
C PHE A 104 -9.82 -7.15 19.03
N PRO A 105 -10.48 -6.21 19.74
CA PRO A 105 -9.78 -5.17 20.51
C PRO A 105 -8.87 -5.77 21.61
N GLU A 106 -9.30 -6.86 22.25
CA GLU A 106 -8.52 -7.54 23.29
C GLU A 106 -7.26 -8.23 22.72
N GLU A 107 -7.38 -8.92 21.58
CA GLU A 107 -6.23 -9.56 20.93
C GLU A 107 -5.23 -8.53 20.41
N VAL A 108 -5.72 -7.41 19.88
CA VAL A 108 -4.88 -6.29 19.42
C VAL A 108 -4.14 -5.65 20.59
N ALA A 109 -4.84 -5.38 21.70
CA ALA A 109 -4.20 -4.84 22.90
C ALA A 109 -3.11 -5.78 23.45
N ALA A 110 -3.40 -7.09 23.51
CA ALA A 110 -2.42 -8.09 23.93
C ALA A 110 -1.22 -8.17 22.97
N ALA A 111 -1.45 -8.08 21.66
CA ALA A 111 -0.38 -8.04 20.65
C ALA A 111 0.51 -6.80 20.81
N ARG A 112 -0.09 -5.62 21.04
CA ARG A 112 0.62 -4.36 21.30
C ARG A 112 1.44 -4.43 22.58
N GLU A 113 0.87 -4.90 23.69
CA GLU A 113 1.57 -5.05 24.96
C GLU A 113 2.79 -5.98 24.80
N LYS A 114 2.62 -7.10 24.09
CA LYS A 114 3.70 -8.02 23.81
C LYS A 114 4.80 -7.38 22.97
N ALA A 115 4.45 -6.64 21.91
CA ALA A 115 5.40 -5.93 21.07
C ALA A 115 6.20 -4.88 21.87
N GLU A 116 5.53 -4.12 22.74
CA GLU A 116 6.19 -3.16 23.64
C GLU A 116 7.12 -3.85 24.66
N ALA A 117 6.67 -4.94 25.27
CA ALA A 117 7.46 -5.70 26.23
C ALA A 117 8.74 -6.26 25.58
N GLU A 118 8.64 -6.76 24.35
CA GLU A 118 9.79 -7.22 23.58
C GLU A 118 10.74 -6.05 23.24
N ALA A 119 10.21 -4.91 22.81
CA ALA A 119 11.01 -3.69 22.55
C ALA A 119 11.75 -3.21 23.79
N ARG A 120 11.08 -3.09 24.95
CA ARG A 120 11.70 -2.70 26.23
C ARG A 120 12.76 -3.69 26.68
N ALA A 121 12.60 -4.97 26.38
CA ALA A 121 13.59 -6.00 26.69
C ALA A 121 14.83 -5.98 25.77
N GLY A 122 14.95 -4.99 24.86
CA GLY A 122 16.01 -4.93 23.85
C GLY A 122 15.96 -6.10 22.86
N ARG A 123 14.83 -6.82 22.83
CA ARG A 123 14.56 -7.97 21.95
C ARG A 123 13.65 -7.61 20.79
N GLY A 124 12.92 -6.51 20.89
CA GLY A 124 12.19 -5.91 19.80
C GLY A 124 13.19 -5.25 18.87
N MET A 125 13.62 -6.01 17.85
CA MET A 125 14.11 -5.38 16.63
C MET A 125 13.00 -4.45 16.16
N SER A 126 13.33 -3.19 15.91
CA SER A 126 12.38 -2.30 15.23
C SER A 126 11.94 -2.96 13.91
N LEU A 127 10.70 -2.72 13.46
CA LEU A 127 10.20 -3.23 12.18
C LEU A 127 11.22 -2.94 11.05
N PHE A 128 11.85 -1.76 11.09
CA PHE A 128 12.96 -1.36 10.23
C PHE A 128 14.21 -2.25 10.33
N GLU A 129 14.65 -2.61 11.53
CA GLU A 129 15.76 -3.56 11.73
C GLU A 129 15.38 -4.97 11.28
N GLN A 130 14.13 -5.38 11.44
CA GLN A 130 13.63 -6.67 11.00
C GLN A 130 13.61 -6.77 9.47
N PHE A 131 13.10 -5.74 8.78
CA PHE A 131 13.16 -5.64 7.32
C PHE A 131 14.60 -5.48 6.80
N GLY A 132 15.43 -4.68 7.46
CA GLY A 132 16.83 -4.44 7.08
C GLY A 132 17.77 -5.64 7.31
N MET A 133 17.54 -6.45 8.34
CA MET A 133 18.33 -7.66 8.63
C MET A 133 17.81 -8.92 7.92
N GLY A 134 16.53 -8.97 7.50
CA GLY A 134 15.99 -10.07 6.72
C GLY A 134 16.83 -10.39 5.48
N ALA A 135 17.28 -9.34 4.77
CA ALA A 135 18.15 -9.47 3.60
C ALA A 135 19.55 -10.05 3.92
N ARG A 136 20.07 -9.89 5.14
CA ARG A 136 21.38 -10.45 5.54
C ARG A 136 21.28 -11.87 6.10
N ARG A 137 20.14 -12.27 6.67
CA ARG A 137 19.97 -13.57 7.33
C ARG A 137 19.50 -14.68 6.40
N ALA A 138 18.89 -14.35 5.25
CA ALA A 138 18.54 -15.31 4.20
C ALA A 138 19.74 -16.11 3.66
N ARG A 139 20.98 -15.68 3.93
CA ARG A 139 22.22 -16.41 3.59
C ARG A 139 22.63 -17.50 4.58
N ARG A 140 21.97 -17.63 5.74
CA ARG A 140 22.34 -18.59 6.79
C ARG A 140 21.10 -19.41 7.17
N GLY A 141 20.98 -20.58 6.54
CA GLY A 141 19.78 -21.44 6.53
C GLY A 141 18.99 -21.48 7.84
N SER A 142 17.71 -21.15 7.73
CA SER A 142 16.72 -21.21 8.81
C SER A 142 15.92 -22.52 8.69
N SER A 143 15.73 -23.20 9.82
CA SER A 143 14.92 -24.42 9.94
C SER A 143 13.41 -24.12 9.85
N SER A 144 12.67 -24.98 9.14
CA SER A 144 11.27 -24.76 8.75
C SER A 144 10.25 -24.75 9.92
N ALA A 145 10.63 -25.20 11.12
CA ALA A 145 9.72 -25.28 12.27
C ALA A 145 9.47 -23.93 12.98
N GLY A 146 10.33 -22.93 12.78
CA GLY A 146 10.16 -21.59 13.36
C GLY A 146 9.62 -20.54 12.39
N GLU A 147 9.34 -20.93 11.14
CA GLU A 147 9.03 -20.00 10.05
C GLU A 147 7.56 -19.60 10.04
N GLY A 148 6.65 -20.56 10.27
CA GLY A 148 5.21 -20.31 10.35
C GLY A 148 4.82 -19.39 11.52
N SER A 149 5.43 -19.55 12.71
CA SER A 149 5.10 -18.68 13.85
C SER A 149 5.62 -17.26 13.68
N ARG A 150 6.77 -17.08 13.02
CA ARG A 150 7.31 -15.75 12.68
C ARG A 150 6.48 -15.05 11.62
N PHE A 151 6.04 -15.79 10.59
CA PHE A 151 5.14 -15.26 9.57
C PHE A 151 3.82 -14.80 10.20
N ASN A 152 3.21 -15.64 11.04
CA ASN A 152 1.98 -15.31 11.76
C ASN A 152 2.17 -14.05 12.62
N ALA A 153 3.23 -13.97 13.43
CA ALA A 153 3.52 -12.79 14.24
C ALA A 153 3.72 -11.50 13.42
N LEU A 154 4.36 -11.60 12.24
CA LEU A 154 4.54 -10.46 11.33
C LEU A 154 3.21 -10.01 10.74
N VAL A 155 2.40 -10.95 10.22
CA VAL A 155 1.07 -10.66 9.67
C VAL A 155 0.19 -10.01 10.73
N GLN A 156 0.19 -10.54 11.95
CA GLN A 156 -0.56 -9.95 13.07
C GLN A 156 -0.06 -8.54 13.39
N THR A 157 1.25 -8.32 13.45
CA THR A 157 1.81 -6.98 13.73
C THR A 157 1.42 -5.97 12.65
N ILE A 158 1.56 -6.35 11.37
CA ILE A 158 1.21 -5.48 10.24
C ILE A 158 -0.30 -5.24 10.19
N ALA A 159 -1.12 -6.27 10.41
CA ALA A 159 -2.57 -6.15 10.30
C ALA A 159 -3.20 -5.39 11.47
N THR A 160 -2.57 -5.38 12.65
CA THR A 160 -3.11 -4.68 13.82
C THR A 160 -2.77 -3.19 13.84
N ASP A 161 -1.60 -2.80 13.34
CA ASP A 161 -1.21 -1.40 13.22
C ASP A 161 -0.13 -1.20 12.14
N PRO A 162 -0.53 -1.16 10.85
CA PRO A 162 0.41 -1.12 9.72
C PRO A 162 1.25 0.17 9.69
N TYR A 163 0.77 1.22 10.36
CA TYR A 163 1.35 2.56 10.32
C TYR A 163 1.86 3.06 11.69
N ALA A 164 1.91 2.21 12.71
CA ALA A 164 2.44 2.55 14.04
C ALA A 164 3.84 3.20 13.98
N TRP A 165 4.63 2.83 12.98
CA TRP A 165 5.97 3.37 12.82
C TRP A 165 5.96 4.84 12.43
N LEU A 166 4.95 5.34 11.71
CA LEU A 166 4.81 6.74 11.30
C LEU A 166 4.47 7.64 12.50
N THR A 167 3.59 7.17 13.39
CA THR A 167 3.28 7.88 14.64
C THR A 167 4.45 7.82 15.61
N ALA A 168 5.14 6.68 15.71
CA ALA A 168 6.37 6.56 16.50
C ALA A 168 7.56 7.36 15.94
N ALA A 169 7.46 7.83 14.70
CA ALA A 169 8.52 8.60 14.02
C ALA A 169 8.61 10.04 14.53
N GLU A 170 7.56 10.54 15.18
CA GLU A 170 7.48 11.93 15.66
C GLU A 170 8.63 12.24 16.64
N GLY A 171 9.42 13.26 16.32
CA GLY A 171 10.60 13.67 17.09
C GLY A 171 11.84 12.78 16.93
N ARG A 172 11.73 11.62 16.28
CA ARG A 172 12.83 10.68 16.01
C ARG A 172 13.37 10.80 14.59
N LEU A 173 12.48 11.11 13.64
CA LEU A 173 12.88 11.46 12.29
C LEU A 173 13.50 12.85 12.28
N ARG A 174 14.68 12.93 11.69
CA ARG A 174 15.40 14.17 11.40
C ARG A 174 15.90 14.11 9.98
N TYR A 175 16.30 15.25 9.43
CA TYR A 175 17.02 15.26 8.17
C TYR A 175 18.32 16.05 8.29
N VAL A 176 19.25 15.72 7.41
CA VAL A 176 20.48 16.48 7.21
C VAL A 176 20.56 16.81 5.73
N GLU A 177 20.83 18.08 5.44
CA GLU A 177 20.99 18.56 4.07
C GLU A 177 22.16 17.86 3.38
N ILE A 178 21.91 17.36 2.17
CA ILE A 178 22.95 16.86 1.27
C ILE A 178 23.33 18.00 0.31
N ASP A 179 22.33 18.64 -0.26
CA ASP A 179 22.39 19.84 -1.10
C ASP A 179 21.03 20.55 -1.11
N ASP A 180 20.90 21.63 -1.89
CA ASP A 180 19.70 22.47 -1.96
C ASP A 180 18.42 21.71 -2.35
N GLU A 181 18.54 20.57 -3.05
CA GLU A 181 17.41 19.80 -3.57
C GLU A 181 17.26 18.44 -2.87
N ARG A 182 18.14 18.08 -1.94
CA ARG A 182 18.17 16.74 -1.33
C ARG A 182 18.53 16.75 0.14
N VAL A 183 17.83 15.93 0.90
CA VAL A 183 18.13 15.71 2.32
C VAL A 183 18.18 14.21 2.64
N ALA A 184 19.09 13.82 3.53
CA ALA A 184 19.15 12.48 4.08
C ALA A 184 18.22 12.39 5.29
N VAL A 185 17.40 11.33 5.35
CA VAL A 185 16.53 11.05 6.50
C VAL A 185 17.27 10.20 7.52
N LEU A 186 17.22 10.66 8.77
CA LEU A 186 17.80 10.02 9.93
C LEU A 186 16.70 9.60 10.91
N TRP A 187 16.92 8.49 11.61
CA TRP A 187 16.12 8.01 12.72
C TRP A 187 17.01 7.92 13.95
N ASP A 188 16.72 8.70 15.00
CA ASP A 188 17.57 8.84 16.19
C ASP A 188 19.05 9.10 15.83
N ASP A 189 19.27 10.09 14.95
CA ASP A 189 20.58 10.49 14.41
C ASP A 189 21.33 9.39 13.62
N LYS A 190 20.67 8.29 13.26
CA LYS A 190 21.23 7.21 12.43
C LYS A 190 20.57 7.16 11.06
N PRO A 191 21.30 6.84 9.98
CA PRO A 191 20.69 6.68 8.67
C PRO A 191 19.56 5.64 8.68
N VAL A 192 18.43 5.98 8.07
CA VAL A 192 17.36 5.01 7.79
C VAL A 192 17.82 4.10 6.65
N PHE A 193 17.61 2.77 6.76
CA PHE A 193 18.08 1.77 5.78
C PHE A 193 19.60 1.81 5.45
N PRO A 194 20.50 1.63 6.44
CA PRO A 194 21.93 1.56 6.17
C PRO A 194 22.29 0.30 5.34
N PRO A 195 23.23 0.37 4.38
CA PRO A 195 24.11 1.51 4.08
C PRO A 195 23.57 2.52 3.07
N PHE A 196 22.37 2.31 2.53
CA PHE A 196 21.87 3.07 1.37
C PHE A 196 21.28 4.43 1.75
N GLY A 197 20.72 4.56 2.95
CA GLY A 197 20.04 5.78 3.38
C GLY A 197 18.64 5.89 2.77
N LEU A 198 17.76 6.62 3.44
CA LEU A 198 16.54 7.15 2.84
C LEU A 198 16.80 8.63 2.53
N VAL A 199 16.40 9.08 1.34
CA VAL A 199 16.63 10.45 0.87
C VAL A 199 15.29 11.05 0.48
N MET A 200 15.11 12.35 0.73
CA MET A 200 14.03 13.13 0.16
C MET A 200 14.62 14.09 -0.87
N ARG A 201 13.88 14.32 -1.95
CA ARG A 201 14.27 15.19 -3.04
C ARG A 201 13.18 16.21 -3.29
N GLN A 202 13.58 17.44 -3.60
CA GLN A 202 12.69 18.47 -4.10
C GLN A 202 12.57 18.39 -5.63
N ASP A 203 11.34 18.42 -6.13
CA ASP A 203 11.02 18.60 -7.55
C ASP A 203 9.90 19.63 -7.68
N GLN A 204 10.11 20.66 -8.49
CA GLN A 204 9.13 21.73 -8.74
C GLN A 204 8.56 22.39 -7.46
N GLY A 205 9.37 22.52 -6.42
CA GLY A 205 8.97 23.11 -5.13
C GLY A 205 8.17 22.16 -4.23
N GLN A 206 8.10 20.88 -4.54
CA GLN A 206 7.48 19.84 -3.71
C GLN A 206 8.54 18.80 -3.31
N TRP A 207 8.55 18.42 -2.05
CA TRP A 207 9.42 17.35 -1.55
C TRP A 207 8.75 15.99 -1.72
N SER A 208 9.54 14.99 -2.09
CA SER A 208 9.13 13.59 -2.18
C SER A 208 10.21 12.66 -1.65
N VAL A 209 9.81 11.52 -1.09
CA VAL A 209 10.69 10.45 -0.62
C VAL A 209 11.20 9.64 -1.81
N VAL A 210 12.50 9.48 -1.92
CA VAL A 210 13.15 8.63 -2.93
C VAL A 210 13.38 7.26 -2.32
N LEU A 211 12.63 6.26 -2.79
CA LEU A 211 12.85 4.88 -2.34
C LEU A 211 14.18 4.36 -2.90
N PRO A 212 15.07 3.79 -2.06
CA PRO A 212 16.40 3.35 -2.51
C PRO A 212 16.38 2.02 -3.29
N LEU A 213 15.32 1.74 -4.05
CA LEU A 213 15.08 0.44 -4.68
C LEU A 213 16.13 0.13 -5.77
N HIS A 214 16.56 1.15 -6.52
CA HIS A 214 17.55 1.01 -7.60
C HIS A 214 18.99 0.90 -7.09
N ASN A 215 19.29 1.46 -5.92
CA ASN A 215 20.65 1.50 -5.36
C ASN A 215 21.02 0.21 -4.61
N ILE A 216 20.03 -0.65 -4.34
CA ILE A 216 20.22 -1.92 -3.67
C ILE A 216 20.53 -3.01 -4.72
N PRO A 217 21.76 -3.54 -4.81
CA PRO A 217 22.17 -4.41 -5.92
C PRO A 217 21.32 -5.68 -6.07
N TRP A 218 20.81 -6.22 -4.96
CA TRP A 218 19.98 -7.41 -4.98
C TRP A 218 18.52 -7.12 -5.37
N LEU A 219 18.04 -5.89 -5.22
CA LEU A 219 16.65 -5.50 -5.49
C LEU A 219 16.49 -4.83 -6.85
N SER A 220 17.50 -4.07 -7.29
CA SER A 220 17.48 -3.35 -8.57
C SER A 220 17.28 -4.26 -9.79
N SER A 221 17.71 -5.53 -9.69
CA SER A 221 17.49 -6.55 -10.71
C SER A 221 16.06 -7.05 -10.79
N TYR A 222 15.28 -6.90 -9.71
CA TYR A 222 13.87 -7.31 -9.55
C TYR A 222 12.89 -6.13 -9.62
N MET A 223 13.38 -4.91 -9.82
CA MET A 223 12.51 -3.78 -10.11
C MET A 223 12.04 -3.86 -11.57
N PRO A 224 10.77 -3.50 -11.86
CA PRO A 224 10.31 -3.38 -13.23
C PRO A 224 11.09 -2.28 -13.96
N GLN A 225 11.49 -2.58 -15.18
CA GLN A 225 12.23 -1.66 -16.07
C GLN A 225 11.54 -1.50 -17.43
N THR A 226 10.55 -2.34 -17.72
CA THR A 226 9.82 -2.34 -18.99
C THR A 226 8.32 -2.25 -18.73
N PRO A 227 7.53 -1.73 -19.69
CA PRO A 227 6.07 -1.64 -19.53
C PRO A 227 5.41 -2.99 -19.21
N GLU A 228 5.91 -4.08 -19.80
CA GLU A 228 5.45 -5.44 -19.50
C GLU A 228 5.71 -5.83 -18.04
N GLU A 229 6.91 -5.56 -17.52
CA GLU A 229 7.25 -5.82 -16.13
C GLU A 229 6.40 -4.97 -15.17
N TYR A 230 6.17 -3.69 -15.47
CA TYR A 230 5.27 -2.83 -14.71
C TYR A 230 3.83 -3.37 -14.69
N SER A 231 3.35 -3.91 -15.81
CA SER A 231 2.03 -4.56 -15.86
C SER A 231 1.96 -5.79 -14.95
N ILE A 232 2.99 -6.63 -14.92
CA ILE A 232 3.04 -7.81 -14.04
C ILE A 232 3.02 -7.37 -12.57
N TRP A 233 3.81 -6.36 -12.21
CA TRP A 233 3.81 -5.79 -10.86
C TRP A 233 2.46 -5.18 -10.49
N GLY A 234 1.80 -4.49 -11.43
CA GLY A 234 0.44 -4.00 -11.24
C GLY A 234 -0.57 -5.11 -10.94
N SER A 235 -0.49 -6.23 -11.66
CA SER A 235 -1.34 -7.40 -11.40
C SER A 235 -1.03 -8.07 -10.06
N LEU A 236 0.24 -8.10 -9.65
CA LEU A 236 0.65 -8.57 -8.33
C LEU A 236 0.06 -7.70 -7.20
N LEU A 237 0.16 -6.37 -7.34
CA LEU A 237 -0.43 -5.44 -6.36
C LEU A 237 -1.95 -5.60 -6.30
N GLN A 238 -2.64 -5.69 -7.43
CA GLN A 238 -4.09 -5.88 -7.44
C GLN A 238 -4.52 -7.22 -6.81
N MET A 239 -3.70 -8.25 -6.94
CA MET A 239 -3.96 -9.51 -6.26
C MET A 239 -3.81 -9.38 -4.74
N VAL A 240 -2.79 -8.66 -4.26
CA VAL A 240 -2.64 -8.34 -2.83
C VAL A 240 -3.85 -7.53 -2.36
N ASP A 241 -4.24 -6.52 -3.14
CA ASP A 241 -5.38 -5.65 -2.89
C ASP A 241 -6.67 -6.45 -2.68
N ASN A 242 -6.99 -7.34 -3.62
CA ASN A 242 -8.15 -8.22 -3.52
C ASN A 242 -8.12 -9.10 -2.26
N VAL A 243 -6.94 -9.59 -1.86
CA VAL A 243 -6.80 -10.38 -0.63
C VAL A 243 -7.09 -9.52 0.60
N LEU A 244 -6.64 -8.26 0.62
CA LEU A 244 -6.93 -7.34 1.73
C LEU A 244 -8.42 -7.04 1.85
N VAL A 245 -9.08 -6.70 0.75
CA VAL A 245 -10.53 -6.46 0.69
C VAL A 245 -11.32 -7.69 1.15
N ASP A 246 -10.93 -8.88 0.68
CA ASP A 246 -11.54 -10.14 1.09
C ASP A 246 -11.39 -10.39 2.61
N LEU A 247 -10.20 -10.15 3.16
CA LEU A 247 -9.93 -10.34 4.59
C LEU A 247 -10.69 -9.31 5.42
N GLU A 248 -10.78 -8.07 4.96
CA GLU A 248 -11.56 -7.02 5.62
C GLU A 248 -13.03 -7.42 5.71
N ALA A 249 -13.62 -7.86 4.59
CA ALA A 249 -14.97 -8.38 4.56
C ALA A 249 -15.14 -9.61 5.48
N ASP A 250 -14.18 -10.54 5.46
CA ASP A 250 -14.20 -11.73 6.31
C ASP A 250 -14.14 -11.39 7.82
N VAL A 251 -13.41 -10.34 8.20
CA VAL A 251 -13.36 -9.81 9.58
C VAL A 251 -14.65 -9.09 9.93
N GLY A 252 -15.11 -8.16 9.08
CA GLY A 252 -16.30 -7.35 9.31
C GLY A 252 -17.59 -8.17 9.40
N GLU A 253 -17.71 -9.22 8.58
CA GLU A 253 -18.83 -10.16 8.62
C GLU A 253 -18.69 -11.22 9.74
N GLY A 254 -17.57 -11.22 10.46
CA GLY A 254 -17.31 -12.15 11.55
C GLY A 254 -17.08 -13.60 11.10
N ARG A 255 -16.69 -13.83 9.83
CA ARG A 255 -16.24 -15.14 9.33
C ARG A 255 -14.90 -15.55 9.94
N LEU A 256 -14.07 -14.57 10.27
CA LEU A 256 -12.85 -14.75 11.05
C LEU A 256 -13.13 -14.42 12.52
N HIS A 257 -12.62 -15.26 13.41
CA HIS A 257 -12.91 -15.18 14.85
C HIS A 257 -11.68 -14.86 15.72
N SER A 258 -10.50 -14.74 15.11
CA SER A 258 -9.26 -14.39 15.82
C SER A 258 -8.18 -13.90 14.85
N LEU A 259 -7.13 -13.28 15.38
CA LEU A 259 -5.93 -12.91 14.62
C LEU A 259 -5.18 -14.12 14.04
N ASP A 260 -5.29 -15.29 14.66
CA ASP A 260 -4.71 -16.53 14.14
C ASP A 260 -5.49 -17.06 12.92
N ALA A 261 -6.82 -16.97 12.95
CA ALA A 261 -7.67 -17.31 11.81
C ALA A 261 -7.39 -16.37 10.62
N LEU A 262 -7.23 -15.07 10.89
CA LEU A 262 -6.84 -14.08 9.89
C LEU A 262 -5.52 -14.44 9.21
N ALA A 263 -4.48 -14.78 9.97
CA ALA A 263 -3.18 -15.11 9.40
C ALA A 263 -3.20 -16.40 8.55
N ARG A 264 -3.99 -17.40 8.96
CA ARG A 264 -4.22 -18.62 8.17
C ARG A 264 -4.95 -18.29 6.87
N ALA A 265 -6.05 -17.55 6.94
CA ALA A 265 -6.82 -17.12 5.77
C ALA A 265 -5.98 -16.28 4.81
N THR A 266 -5.14 -15.40 5.34
CA THR A 266 -4.16 -14.63 4.56
C THR A 266 -3.26 -15.57 3.77
N GLY A 267 -2.65 -16.57 4.43
CA GLY A 267 -1.80 -17.55 3.76
C GLY A 267 -2.55 -18.35 2.68
N GLU A 268 -3.75 -18.82 2.98
CA GLU A 268 -4.58 -19.60 2.05
C GLU A 268 -4.95 -18.80 0.78
N LYS A 269 -5.34 -17.54 0.93
CA LYS A 269 -5.71 -16.66 -0.20
C LYS A 269 -4.50 -16.15 -0.98
N ALA A 270 -3.36 -15.95 -0.31
CA ALA A 270 -2.16 -15.35 -0.87
C ALA A 270 -1.28 -16.32 -1.69
N VAL A 271 -1.05 -17.54 -1.17
CA VAL A 271 0.09 -18.35 -1.58
C VAL A 271 0.03 -18.76 -3.05
N VAL A 272 -1.10 -19.28 -3.52
CA VAL A 272 -1.22 -19.78 -4.89
C VAL A 272 -1.17 -18.63 -5.92
N PRO A 273 -1.97 -17.56 -5.77
CA PRO A 273 -1.92 -16.43 -6.70
C PRO A 273 -0.55 -15.76 -6.76
N MET A 274 0.06 -15.45 -5.59
CA MET A 274 1.38 -14.81 -5.55
C MET A 274 2.45 -15.69 -6.18
N GLY A 275 2.40 -17.00 -5.92
CA GLY A 275 3.31 -17.96 -6.55
C GLY A 275 3.26 -17.91 -8.07
N MET A 276 2.06 -17.83 -8.66
CA MET A 276 1.92 -17.69 -10.12
C MET A 276 2.47 -16.37 -10.65
N GLY A 277 2.18 -15.26 -9.97
CA GLY A 277 2.70 -13.95 -10.37
C GLY A 277 4.23 -13.86 -10.31
N MET A 278 4.84 -14.48 -9.29
CA MET A 278 6.30 -14.58 -9.18
C MET A 278 6.91 -15.44 -10.29
N ILE A 279 6.25 -16.53 -10.71
CA ILE A 279 6.69 -17.34 -11.86
C ILE A 279 6.60 -16.53 -13.15
N ALA A 280 5.52 -15.76 -13.35
CA ALA A 280 5.37 -14.90 -14.52
C ALA A 280 6.47 -13.83 -14.56
N TYR A 281 6.78 -13.21 -13.42
CA TYR A 281 7.84 -12.22 -13.31
C TYR A 281 9.23 -12.80 -13.57
N ASP A 282 9.55 -13.99 -13.02
CA ASP A 282 10.82 -14.67 -13.28
C ASP A 282 11.02 -15.00 -14.78
N ARG A 283 9.94 -15.35 -15.49
CA ARG A 283 9.99 -15.53 -16.95
C ARG A 283 10.30 -14.22 -17.68
N ALA A 284 9.61 -13.13 -17.33
CA ALA A 284 9.88 -11.81 -17.92
C ALA A 284 11.34 -11.36 -17.70
N LEU A 285 11.88 -11.58 -16.50
CA LEU A 285 13.28 -11.30 -16.19
C LEU A 285 14.26 -12.12 -17.02
N LYS A 286 13.98 -13.42 -17.25
CA LYS A 286 14.80 -14.28 -18.11
C LYS A 286 14.79 -13.81 -19.55
N ASP A 287 13.62 -13.39 -20.06
CA ASP A 287 13.47 -12.88 -21.42
C ASP A 287 14.20 -11.54 -21.60
N ARG A 288 14.15 -10.63 -20.62
CA ARG A 288 14.97 -9.41 -20.62
C ARG A 288 16.46 -9.72 -20.69
N ARG A 289 16.96 -10.59 -19.81
CA ARG A 289 18.38 -10.99 -19.78
C ARG A 289 18.84 -11.62 -21.11
N LYS A 290 17.97 -12.42 -21.74
CA LYS A 290 18.23 -13.02 -23.06
C LYS A 290 18.37 -11.94 -24.14
N ARG A 291 17.42 -10.99 -24.21
CA ARG A 291 17.44 -9.87 -25.16
C ARG A 291 18.68 -8.99 -24.99
N GLU A 292 19.03 -8.64 -23.75
CA GLU A 292 20.24 -7.85 -23.46
C GLU A 292 21.52 -8.57 -23.90
N ARG A 293 21.59 -9.89 -23.70
CA ARG A 293 22.74 -10.70 -24.14
C ARG A 293 22.86 -10.71 -25.65
N GLU A 294 21.77 -10.98 -26.36
CA GLU A 294 21.73 -10.99 -27.83
C GLU A 294 22.13 -9.62 -28.40
N ALA A 295 21.63 -8.53 -27.83
CA ALA A 295 21.99 -7.16 -28.22
C ALA A 295 23.48 -6.86 -28.00
N ARG A 296 24.06 -7.30 -26.87
CA ARG A 296 25.50 -7.14 -26.59
C ARG A 296 26.37 -7.96 -27.55
N GLU A 297 25.95 -9.16 -27.91
CA GLU A 297 26.66 -10.01 -28.87
C GLU A 297 26.63 -9.39 -30.28
N ALA A 298 25.46 -8.89 -30.72
CA ALA A 298 25.32 -8.17 -31.99
C ALA A 298 26.18 -6.89 -32.05
N ALA A 299 26.21 -6.10 -30.96
CA ALA A 299 27.03 -4.89 -30.89
C ALA A 299 28.54 -5.16 -30.93
N LYS A 300 29.00 -6.31 -30.42
CA LYS A 300 30.40 -6.73 -30.53
C LYS A 300 30.73 -7.18 -31.95
N ALA A 301 29.89 -8.02 -32.56
CA ALA A 301 30.09 -8.49 -33.93
C ALA A 301 30.16 -7.35 -34.95
N GLY A 302 29.37 -6.28 -34.75
CA GLY A 302 29.42 -5.08 -35.59
C GLY A 302 30.71 -4.24 -35.44
N LYS A 303 31.40 -4.31 -34.30
CA LYS A 303 32.68 -3.61 -34.10
C LYS A 303 33.86 -4.36 -34.71
N ASP A 304 33.84 -5.69 -34.70
CA ASP A 304 34.96 -6.51 -35.18
C ASP A 304 34.96 -6.67 -36.72
N GLY A 305 33.83 -6.41 -37.40
CA GLY A 305 33.70 -6.53 -38.86
C GLY A 305 33.91 -5.24 -39.67
N GLY A 306 34.26 -4.12 -39.03
CA GLY A 306 34.35 -2.78 -39.65
C GLY A 306 35.76 -2.17 -39.69
N GLY A 307 36.81 -2.93 -39.39
CA GLY A 307 38.22 -2.52 -39.50
C GLY A 307 38.93 -3.26 -40.63
#